data_AF-A0A7V9HGA0-F1
#
_entry.id   AF-A0A7V9HGA0-F1
#
_cell.length_a   1.000
_cell.length_b   1.000
_cell.length_c   1.000
_cell.angle_alpha   90.00
_cell.angle_beta   90.00
_cell.angle_gamma   90.00
#
_symmetry.space_group_name_H-M   'P 1'
#
loop_
_entity.id
_entity.type
_entity.pdbx_description
1 polymer ?
#
loop_
_entity_poly.entity_id
_entity_poly.type
_entity_poly.pdbx_seq_one_letter_code
_entity_poly.pdbx_strand_id
1 'polypeptide(L)'
;IVLSASIGKSQVNVSPKRFGAGPVHLVITNQTDAAQKITFQTAGSVAGFTQQTGPINPKDTATLQAQLEPGKVTVKVQGEDIAAARLTVGPERKSAQDDLLQP
;
A
#
# COMPACT_ATOMS: atom_id res chain seq x y z
N ILE A 1 10.53 1.46 -2.38
CA ILE A 1 10.13 2.19 -1.15
C ILE A 1 9.31 1.26 -0.28
N VAL A 2 9.38 1.43 1.05
CA VAL A 2 8.58 0.63 1.99
C VAL A 2 7.40 1.46 2.46
N LEU A 3 6.21 0.86 2.42
CA LEU A 3 4.97 1.38 2.95
C LEU A 3 4.57 0.51 4.13
N SER A 4 4.18 1.12 5.23
CA SER A 4 3.65 0.41 6.39
C SER A 4 2.17 0.69 6.52
N ALA A 5 1.37 -0.37 6.61
CA ALA A 5 -0.07 -0.32 6.84
C ALA A 5 -0.41 -1.05 8.14
N SER A 6 -1.33 -0.50 8.92
CA SER A 6 -1.86 -1.14 10.12
C SER A 6 -3.38 -1.19 10.06
N ILE A 7 -3.93 -2.39 10.28
CA ILE A 7 -5.37 -2.61 10.38
C ILE A 7 -5.78 -2.43 11.84
N GLY A 8 -6.46 -1.33 12.15
CA GLY A 8 -7.06 -1.09 13.46
C GLY A 8 -8.53 -1.49 13.49
N LYS A 9 -9.16 -1.31 14.66
CA LYS A 9 -10.57 -1.67 14.88
C LYS A 9 -11.58 -0.84 14.07
N SER A 10 -11.21 0.39 13.67
CA SER A 10 -12.11 1.33 12.99
C SER A 10 -11.56 1.88 11.67
N GLN A 11 -10.26 1.81 11.43
CA GLN A 11 -9.64 2.35 10.22
C GLN A 11 -8.34 1.62 9.87
N VAL A 12 -8.00 1.64 8.58
CA VAL A 12 -6.65 1.34 8.10
C VAL A 12 -5.82 2.60 8.18
N ASN A 13 -4.62 2.49 8.73
CA ASN A 13 -3.63 3.57 8.66
C ASN A 13 -2.50 3.14 7.73
N VAL A 14 -2.00 4.07 6.90
CA VAL A 14 -0.89 3.80 5.98
C VAL A 14 0.09 4.96 6.01
N SER A 15 1.38 4.63 6.07
CA SER A 15 2.48 5.58 6.09
C SER A 15 3.61 5.17 5.12
N PRO A 16 4.21 6.11 4.38
CA PRO A 16 3.78 7.51 4.22
C PRO A 16 2.50 7.66 3.36
N LYS A 17 1.73 8.74 3.57
CA LYS A 17 0.52 9.05 2.77
C LYS A 17 0.83 9.54 1.34
N ARG A 18 2.06 10.03 1.12
CA ARG A 18 2.56 10.58 -0.14
C ARG A 18 3.94 10.01 -0.44
N PHE A 19 4.13 9.50 -1.65
CA PHE A 19 5.40 8.95 -2.12
C PHE A 19 5.43 8.94 -3.65
N GLY A 20 6.61 8.86 -4.27
CA GLY A 20 6.72 8.81 -5.74
C GLY A 20 6.47 7.41 -6.31
N ALA A 21 6.02 7.35 -7.57
CA ALA A 21 5.72 6.11 -8.28
C ALA A 21 6.94 5.16 -8.42
N GLY A 22 6.67 3.95 -8.87
CA GLY A 22 7.64 2.86 -9.04
C GLY A 22 7.39 1.66 -8.11
N PRO A 23 8.37 0.76 -7.93
CA PRO A 23 8.21 -0.44 -7.13
C PRO A 23 8.09 -0.11 -5.64
N VAL A 24 7.05 -0.66 -5.00
CA VAL A 24 6.78 -0.49 -3.58
C VAL A 24 6.63 -1.84 -2.88
N HIS A 25 7.06 -1.86 -1.61
CA HIS A 25 6.86 -2.96 -0.69
C HIS A 25 5.90 -2.50 0.39
N LEU A 26 4.71 -3.07 0.44
CA LEU A 26 3.71 -2.78 1.45
C LEU A 26 3.76 -3.86 2.52
N VAL A 27 4.01 -3.45 3.76
CA VAL A 27 3.99 -4.29 4.95
C VAL A 27 2.73 -3.97 5.73
N ILE A 28 1.88 -4.96 5.95
CA ILE A 28 0.57 -4.82 6.59
C ILE A 28 0.60 -5.58 7.90
N THR A 29 0.30 -4.91 9.01
CA THR A 29 0.11 -5.55 10.33
C THR A 29 -1.37 -5.60 10.67
N ASN A 30 -1.89 -6.77 11.06
CA ASN A 30 -3.23 -6.88 11.59
C ASN A 30 -3.22 -6.66 13.12
N GLN A 31 -3.69 -5.49 13.57
CA GLN A 31 -3.78 -5.13 14.99
C GLN A 31 -5.21 -5.34 15.55
N THR A 32 -6.06 -6.06 14.82
CA THR A 32 -7.40 -6.44 15.28
C THR A 32 -7.39 -7.82 15.92
N ASP A 33 -8.50 -8.18 16.55
CA ASP A 33 -8.69 -9.46 17.22
C ASP A 33 -9.25 -10.54 16.25
N ALA A 34 -9.46 -10.21 14.97
CA ALA A 34 -10.01 -11.11 13.95
C ALA A 34 -9.11 -11.19 12.71
N ALA A 35 -9.25 -12.26 11.92
CA ALA A 35 -8.53 -12.37 10.65
C ALA A 35 -9.07 -11.37 9.62
N GLN A 36 -8.19 -10.61 8.98
CA GLN A 36 -8.56 -9.53 8.07
C GLN A 36 -8.01 -9.78 6.67
N LYS A 37 -8.77 -9.42 5.64
CA LYS A 37 -8.32 -9.47 4.24
C LYS A 37 -8.21 -8.05 3.71
N ILE A 38 -7.09 -7.68 3.10
CA ILE A 38 -6.93 -6.36 2.49
C ILE A 38 -7.14 -6.46 0.98
N THR A 39 -7.90 -5.50 0.46
CA THR A 39 -8.00 -5.19 -0.96
C THR A 39 -7.27 -3.87 -1.21
N PHE A 40 -6.19 -3.96 -1.98
CA PHE A 40 -5.41 -2.84 -2.44
C PHE A 40 -5.85 -2.45 -3.84
N GLN A 41 -6.36 -1.23 -4.02
CA GLN A 41 -6.88 -0.75 -5.29
C GLN A 41 -6.17 0.54 -5.70
N THR A 42 -5.68 0.58 -6.93
CA THR A 42 -5.10 1.78 -7.53
C THR A 42 -6.06 2.40 -8.54
N ALA A 43 -6.16 3.73 -8.53
CA ALA A 43 -6.90 4.50 -9.54
C ALA A 43 -5.91 5.22 -10.47
N GLY A 44 -4.97 4.46 -11.04
CA GLY A 44 -4.00 4.94 -12.02
C GLY A 44 -4.60 5.04 -13.43
N SER A 45 -3.96 5.84 -14.27
CA SER A 45 -4.38 6.12 -15.66
C SER A 45 -4.28 4.88 -16.57
N VAL A 46 -3.40 3.93 -16.25
CA VAL A 46 -3.31 2.63 -16.92
C VAL A 46 -3.96 1.59 -16.01
N ALA A 47 -5.16 1.14 -16.40
CA ALA A 47 -5.93 0.04 -15.80
C ALA A 47 -5.65 -0.19 -14.31
N GLY A 48 -6.33 0.59 -13.44
CA GLY A 48 -6.25 0.43 -12.00
C GLY A 48 -6.24 -1.03 -11.57
N PHE A 49 -5.17 -1.46 -10.88
CA PHE A 49 -5.06 -2.85 -10.45
C PHE A 49 -5.73 -3.02 -9.09
N THR A 50 -6.39 -4.16 -8.92
CA THR A 50 -6.92 -4.61 -7.65
C THR A 50 -6.15 -5.84 -7.22
N GLN A 51 -5.46 -5.76 -6.09
CA GLN A 51 -4.76 -6.90 -5.51
C GLN A 51 -5.28 -7.19 -4.12
N GLN A 52 -5.52 -8.46 -3.85
CA GLN A 52 -6.07 -8.91 -2.58
C GLN A 52 -5.05 -9.77 -1.84
N THR A 53 -4.95 -9.59 -0.53
CA THR A 53 -4.18 -10.48 0.32
C THR A 53 -5.00 -11.70 0.73
N GLY A 54 -4.31 -12.78 1.10
CA GLY A 54 -4.93 -13.82 1.92
C GLY A 54 -5.41 -13.26 3.27
N PRO A 55 -6.15 -14.06 4.06
CA PRO A 55 -6.51 -13.69 5.42
C PRO A 55 -5.24 -13.53 6.26
N ILE A 56 -5.10 -12.37 6.90
CA ILE A 56 -4.00 -12.04 7.82
C ILE A 56 -4.52 -12.28 9.23
N ASN A 57 -3.92 -13.21 9.96
CA ASN A 57 -4.35 -13.55 11.31
C ASN A 57 -4.15 -12.38 12.30
N PRO A 58 -4.85 -12.36 13.45
CA PRO A 58 -4.60 -11.40 14.51
C PRO A 58 -3.12 -11.37 14.92
N LYS A 59 -2.55 -10.17 15.09
CA LYS A 59 -1.13 -9.94 15.44
C LYS A 59 -0.11 -10.44 14.41
N ASP A 60 -0.58 -10.80 13.22
CA ASP A 60 0.25 -11.26 12.11
C ASP A 60 0.53 -10.14 11.10
N THR A 61 1.44 -10.42 10.17
CA THR A 61 1.89 -9.50 9.14
C THR A 61 1.83 -10.13 7.75
N ALA A 62 1.45 -9.32 6.76
CA ALA A 62 1.53 -9.69 5.35
C ALA A 62 2.38 -8.68 4.58
N THR A 63 3.07 -9.15 3.55
CA THR A 63 3.82 -8.29 2.63
C THR A 63 3.27 -8.39 1.22
N LEU A 64 3.15 -7.24 0.56
CA LEU A 64 2.69 -7.12 -0.82
C LEU A 64 3.71 -6.31 -1.61
N GLN A 65 4.15 -6.84 -2.75
CA GLN A 65 4.97 -6.10 -3.70
C GLN A 65 4.08 -5.66 -4.86
N ALA A 66 4.15 -4.39 -5.22
CA ALA A 66 3.37 -3.84 -6.32
C ALA A 66 4.14 -2.75 -7.06
N GLN A 67 3.87 -2.62 -8.35
CA GLN A 67 4.31 -1.49 -9.16
C GLN A 67 3.21 -0.42 -9.12
N LEU A 68 3.50 0.75 -8.56
CA LEU A 68 2.52 1.84 -8.47
C LEU A 68 2.82 2.92 -9.50
N GLU A 69 1.81 3.28 -10.28
CA GLU A 69 1.83 4.47 -11.14
C GLU A 69 1.39 5.73 -10.37
N PRO A 70 1.74 6.94 -10.87
CA PRO A 70 1.23 8.18 -10.31
C PRO A 70 -0.30 8.22 -10.29
N GLY A 71 -0.89 8.60 -9.15
CA GLY A 71 -2.34 8.57 -9.00
C GLY A 71 -2.83 8.45 -7.55
N LYS A 72 -4.14 8.26 -7.40
CA LYS A 72 -4.77 8.03 -6.09
C LYS A 72 -4.88 6.54 -5.84
N VAL A 73 -4.58 6.13 -4.61
CA VAL A 73 -4.61 4.73 -4.20
C VAL A 73 -5.48 4.58 -2.96
N THR A 74 -6.29 3.53 -2.93
CA THR A 74 -7.21 3.23 -1.84
C THR A 74 -6.91 1.84 -1.29
N VAL A 75 -6.74 1.77 0.03
CA VAL A 75 -6.53 0.51 0.75
C VAL A 75 -7.75 0.23 1.59
N LYS A 76 -8.45 -0.85 1.28
CA LYS A 76 -9.70 -1.24 1.94
C LYS A 76 -9.53 -2.61 2.61
N VAL A 77 -10.21 -2.82 3.73
CA VAL A 77 -10.34 -4.15 4.35
C VAL A 77 -11.65 -4.77 3.90
N GLN A 78 -11.61 -6.06 3.61
CA GLN A 78 -12.79 -6.88 3.33
C GLN A 78 -13.35 -7.37 4.66
N GLY A 79 -14.54 -6.88 5.00
CA GLY A 79 -15.25 -7.22 6.23
C GLY A 79 -15.28 -6.06 7.22
N GLU A 80 -16.50 -5.71 7.63
CA GLU A 80 -16.88 -4.70 8.64
C GLU A 80 -16.45 -3.24 8.39
N ASP A 81 -17.03 -2.34 9.20
CA ASP A 81 -17.02 -0.87 9.17
C ASP A 81 -15.63 -0.21 9.33
N ILE A 82 -14.57 -0.84 8.81
CA ILE A 82 -13.21 -0.33 8.84
C ILE A 82 -13.02 0.68 7.70
N ALA A 83 -12.79 1.94 8.06
CA ALA A 83 -12.56 3.01 7.11
C ALA A 83 -11.31 2.76 6.25
N ALA A 84 -11.46 2.93 4.94
CA ALA A 84 -10.38 2.76 3.97
C ALA A 84 -9.34 3.89 4.06
N ALA A 85 -8.07 3.53 3.89
CA ALA A 85 -6.98 4.51 3.81
C ALA A 85 -6.82 5.02 2.37
N ARG A 86 -6.51 6.31 2.22
CA ARG A 86 -6.22 6.93 0.93
C ARG A 86 -4.79 7.43 0.89
N LEU A 87 -4.13 7.15 -0.22
CA LEU A 87 -2.73 7.45 -0.50
C LEU A 87 -2.62 8.23 -1.81
N THR A 88 -1.58 9.03 -1.94
CA THR A 88 -1.30 9.77 -3.18
C THR A 88 0.09 9.41 -3.67
N VAL A 89 0.14 8.84 -4.87
CA VAL A 89 1.37 8.50 -5.57
C VAL A 89 1.72 9.68 -6.48
N GLY A 90 2.85 10.32 -6.20
CA GLY A 90 3.41 11.38 -7.01
C GLY A 90 4.14 10.86 -8.25
N PRO A 91 4.87 11.73 -8.95
CA PRO A 91 5.67 11.37 -10.12
C PRO A 91 6.63 10.21 -9.85
N GLU A 92 7.07 9.55 -10.93
CA GLU A 92 8.09 8.51 -10.85
C GLU A 92 9.35 9.03 -10.15
N ARG A 93 9.85 8.23 -9.21
CA ARG A 93 11.07 8.55 -8.48
C ARG A 93 12.23 8.50 -9.47
N LYS A 94 13.00 9.59 -9.58
CA LYS A 94 14.30 9.54 -10.26
C LYS A 94 15.12 8.43 -9.61
N SER A 95 15.47 7.40 -10.38
CA SER A 95 16.42 6.37 -9.94
C SER A 95 17.75 7.05 -9.65
N ALA A 96 18.32 6.80 -8.47
CA ALA A 96 19.63 7.34 -8.08
C ALA A 96 20.81 6.70 -8.87
N GLN A 97 20.52 6.04 -9.99
CA GLN A 97 21.46 5.16 -10.69
C GLN A 97 22.21 5.86 -11.83
N ASP A 98 21.86 7.10 -12.17
CA ASP A 98 22.52 7.88 -13.23
C ASP A 98 23.56 8.90 -12.73
N ASP A 99 23.80 9.02 -11.42
CA ASP A 99 24.73 10.04 -10.87
C ASP A 99 26.07 9.44 -10.39
N LEU A 100 26.40 8.21 -10.82
CA LEU A 100 27.64 7.51 -10.47
C LEU A 100 28.60 7.33 -11.66
N LEU A 101 28.57 8.27 -12.61
CA LEU A 101 29.55 8.40 -13.70
C LEU A 101 30.02 9.86 -13.82
N GLN A 102 30.41 10.49 -12.72
CA GLN A 102 31.20 11.73 -12.78
C GLN A 102 32.69 11.33 -12.73
N PRO A 103 33.50 11.71 -13.74
CA PRO A 103 34.91 11.32 -13.87
C PRO A 103 35.82 11.88 -12.78
#